data_AF-A0A3A5M4Z3-F1
#
_entry.id   AF-A0A3A5M4Z3-F1
#
_cell.length_a   1.000
_cell.length_b   1.000
_cell.length_c   1.000
_cell.angle_alpha   90.00
_cell.angle_beta   90.00
_cell.angle_gamma   90.00
#
_symmetry.space_group_name_H-M   'P 1'
#
loop_
_entity.id
_entity.type
_entity.pdbx_description
1 polymer ?
#
loop_
_entity_poly.entity_id
_entity_poly.type
_entity_poly.pdbx_seq_one_letter_code
_entity_poly.pdbx_strand_id
1 'polypeptide(L)'
;MCGACGRAVVADPTLGPVRRTRDLLVVVQIVNNVTSGLPGAPTARVSGDRFVLAGRTGRSTPCDTVEDLWRVLHAGVDPGASSDLARRIGRGLPAATPLADRVLRAGLSARAH
;
A
#
# COMPACT_ATOMS: atom_id res chain seq x y z
N MET A 1 8.21 -19.00 9.04
CA MET A 1 7.41 -18.77 10.26
C MET A 1 8.24 -17.94 11.23
N CYS A 2 7.66 -16.94 11.92
CA CYS A 2 8.37 -16.29 13.05
C CYS A 2 8.38 -17.25 14.24
N GLY A 3 9.55 -17.64 14.75
CA GLY A 3 9.68 -18.55 15.91
C GLY A 3 9.13 -17.98 17.22
N ALA A 4 8.87 -16.66 17.30
CA ALA A 4 8.43 -15.98 18.51
C ALA A 4 6.91 -15.70 18.57
N CYS A 5 6.19 -15.75 17.44
CA CYS A 5 4.79 -15.34 17.37
C CYS A 5 3.85 -16.35 16.68
N GLY A 6 4.37 -17.45 16.13
CA GLY A 6 3.56 -18.49 15.45
C GLY A 6 2.86 -18.02 14.17
N ARG A 7 3.07 -16.77 13.74
CA ARG A 7 2.43 -16.21 12.54
C ARG A 7 3.17 -16.61 11.26
N ALA A 8 2.39 -16.92 10.24
CA ALA A 8 2.88 -17.08 8.89
C ALA A 8 3.34 -15.72 8.37
N VAL A 9 4.65 -15.61 8.07
CA VAL A 9 5.20 -14.43 7.41
C VAL A 9 4.85 -14.57 5.93
N VAL A 10 3.91 -13.75 5.46
CA VAL A 10 3.57 -13.68 4.02
C VAL A 10 4.71 -12.96 3.31
N ALA A 11 5.26 -13.59 2.27
CA ALA A 11 6.29 -12.95 1.46
C ALA A 11 5.70 -11.70 0.77
N ASP A 12 6.41 -10.58 0.84
CA ASP A 12 6.05 -9.36 0.13
C ASP A 12 7.07 -9.12 -0.98
N PRO A 13 6.72 -9.32 -2.27
CA PRO A 13 7.67 -9.12 -3.37
C PRO A 13 8.23 -7.69 -3.45
N THR A 14 7.50 -6.69 -2.94
CA THR A 14 7.90 -5.28 -2.98
C THR A 14 8.98 -4.97 -1.94
N LEU A 15 8.84 -5.56 -0.74
CA LEU A 15 9.77 -5.37 0.38
C LEU A 15 10.90 -6.39 0.39
N GLY A 16 10.71 -7.53 -0.27
CA GLY A 16 11.65 -8.65 -0.25
C GLY A 16 11.51 -9.52 1.01
N PRO A 17 12.51 -10.37 1.29
CA PRO A 17 12.41 -11.41 2.31
C PRO A 17 12.42 -10.88 3.76
N VAL A 18 12.87 -9.64 3.97
CA VAL A 18 12.98 -9.02 5.31
C VAL A 18 12.06 -7.81 5.37
N ARG A 19 11.08 -7.85 6.27
CA ARG A 19 10.21 -6.70 6.56
C ARG A 19 10.80 -5.88 7.70
N ARG A 20 11.43 -4.75 7.37
CA ARG A 20 11.89 -3.78 8.38
C ARG A 20 10.76 -2.80 8.67
N THR A 21 10.57 -2.42 9.94
CA THR A 21 9.59 -1.41 10.33
C THR A 21 9.76 -0.10 9.56
N ARG A 22 11.01 0.30 9.30
CA ARG A 22 11.31 1.47 8.47
C ARG A 22 10.71 1.36 7.07
N ASP A 23 10.84 0.19 6.43
CA ASP A 23 10.33 -0.02 5.08
C ASP A 23 8.80 0.00 5.07
N LEU A 24 8.15 -0.59 6.09
CA LEU A 24 6.69 -0.52 6.27
C LEU A 24 6.21 0.93 6.40
N LEU A 25 6.91 1.75 7.20
CA LEU A 25 6.58 3.16 7.38
C LEU A 25 6.75 3.96 6.08
N VAL A 26 7.83 3.70 5.33
CA VAL A 26 8.08 4.33 4.03
C VAL A 26 6.97 3.98 3.03
N VAL A 27 6.56 2.71 2.95
CA VAL A 27 5.43 2.28 2.11
C VAL A 27 4.18 3.08 2.44
N VAL A 28 3.79 3.13 3.71
CA VAL A 28 2.58 3.84 4.15
C VAL A 28 2.66 5.32 3.83
N GLN A 29 3.82 5.96 4.02
CA GLN A 29 4.04 7.35 3.67
C GLN A 29 3.86 7.59 2.16
N ILE A 30 4.43 6.73 1.32
CA ILE A 30 4.29 6.83 -0.15
C ILE A 30 2.82 6.71 -0.54
N VAL A 31 2.12 5.68 -0.05
CA VAL A 31 0.70 5.44 -0.37
C VAL A 31 -0.15 6.64 0.05
N ASN A 32 0.01 7.12 1.29
CA ASN A 32 -0.75 8.26 1.79
C ASN A 32 -0.43 9.55 1.04
N ASN A 33 0.81 9.77 0.61
CA ASN A 33 1.18 10.93 -0.18
C ASN A 33 0.50 10.92 -1.56
N VAL A 34 0.46 9.75 -2.21
CA VAL A 34 -0.20 9.59 -3.51
C VAL A 34 -1.71 9.79 -3.40
N THR A 35 -2.32 9.28 -2.33
CA THR A 35 -3.77 9.36 -2.12
C THR A 35 -4.22 10.66 -1.45
N SER A 36 -3.28 11.48 -0.98
CA SER A 36 -3.57 12.78 -0.35
C SER A 36 -4.43 13.67 -1.24
N GLY A 37 -5.49 14.23 -0.67
CA GLY A 37 -6.42 15.10 -1.40
C GLY A 37 -7.40 14.37 -2.34
N LEU A 38 -7.43 13.04 -2.37
CA LEU A 38 -8.56 12.30 -2.95
C LEU A 38 -9.73 12.32 -1.95
N PRO A 39 -10.93 12.77 -2.36
CA PRO A 39 -12.11 12.75 -1.49
C PRO A 39 -12.40 11.35 -0.96
N GLY A 40 -12.48 11.20 0.36
CA GLY A 40 -12.80 9.92 0.99
C GLY A 40 -11.71 8.85 0.88
N ALA A 41 -10.50 9.19 0.42
CA ALA A 41 -9.43 8.22 0.32
C ALA A 41 -9.05 7.64 1.69
N PRO A 42 -8.88 6.32 1.75
CA PRO A 42 -8.52 5.67 3.00
C PRO A 42 -7.07 5.99 3.40
N THR A 43 -6.80 6.00 4.70
CA THR A 43 -5.46 6.21 5.25
C THR A 43 -4.79 4.86 5.51
N ALA A 44 -3.61 4.64 4.94
CA ALA A 44 -2.76 3.51 5.27
C ALA A 44 -2.02 3.77 6.60
N ARG A 45 -1.84 2.71 7.39
CA ARG A 45 -1.11 2.71 8.67
C ARG A 45 -0.31 1.42 8.82
N VAL A 46 0.73 1.44 9.64
CA VAL A 46 1.44 0.23 10.06
C VAL A 46 0.81 -0.28 11.36
N SER A 47 0.55 -1.58 11.44
CA SER A 47 0.12 -2.26 12.66
C SER A 47 0.93 -3.54 12.83
N GLY A 48 1.90 -3.51 13.75
CA GLY A 48 2.88 -4.58 13.89
C GLY A 48 3.71 -4.74 12.60
N ASP A 49 3.61 -5.92 11.99
CA ASP A 49 4.29 -6.31 10.74
C ASP A 49 3.40 -6.23 9.49
N ARG A 50 2.21 -5.62 9.63
CA ARG A 50 1.18 -5.49 8.60
C ARG A 50 0.83 -4.05 8.29
N PHE A 51 0.11 -3.89 7.19
CA PHE A 51 -0.58 -2.64 6.86
C PHE A 51 -2.04 -2.73 7.31
N VAL A 52 -2.62 -1.58 7.63
CA VAL A 52 -4.04 -1.42 7.86
C VAL A 52 -4.51 -0.25 7.04
N LEU A 53 -5.53 -0.48 6.21
CA LEU A 53 -6.18 0.57 5.44
C LEU A 53 -7.46 1.00 6.16
N ALA A 54 -7.45 2.21 6.72
CA ALA A 54 -8.58 2.77 7.46
C ALA A 54 -9.45 3.61 6.51
N GLY A 55 -10.65 3.13 6.23
CA GLY A 55 -11.63 3.82 5.38
C GLY A 55 -12.47 4.84 6.14
N ARG A 56 -13.13 5.74 5.40
CA ARG A 56 -14.00 6.79 5.95
C ARG A 56 -15.20 6.25 6.75
N THR A 57 -15.65 5.03 6.43
CA THR A 57 -16.79 4.37 7.10
C THR A 57 -16.43 3.72 8.44
N GLY A 58 -15.21 3.96 8.95
CA GLY A 58 -14.69 3.34 10.18
C GLY A 58 -14.24 1.88 10.01
N ARG A 59 -14.48 1.27 8.83
CA ARG A 59 -13.94 -0.05 8.52
C ARG A 59 -12.44 0.05 8.30
N SER A 60 -11.71 -0.84 8.95
CA SER A 60 -10.26 -1.01 8.79
C SER A 60 -10.00 -2.37 8.19
N THR A 61 -9.26 -2.41 7.09
CA THR A 61 -8.92 -3.64 6.39
C THR A 61 -7.44 -3.96 6.60
N PRO A 62 -7.10 -5.09 7.26
CA PRO A 62 -5.71 -5.53 7.35
C PRO A 62 -5.22 -5.97 5.97
N CYS A 63 -4.00 -5.57 5.62
CA CYS A 63 -3.35 -5.94 4.36
C CYS A 63 -1.98 -6.53 4.69
N ASP A 64 -1.74 -7.75 4.22
CA ASP A 64 -0.49 -8.46 4.50
C ASP A 64 0.62 -8.00 3.56
N THR A 65 0.35 -7.60 2.31
CA THR A 65 1.39 -7.15 1.36
C THR A 65 1.13 -5.73 0.82
N VAL A 66 2.15 -5.11 0.21
CA VAL A 66 1.98 -3.85 -0.55
C VAL A 66 0.99 -4.01 -1.70
N GLU A 67 0.96 -5.19 -2.32
CA GLU A 67 -0.02 -5.47 -3.39
C GLU A 67 -1.45 -5.54 -2.84
N ASP A 68 -1.67 -6.25 -1.73
CA ASP A 68 -2.98 -6.29 -1.07
C ASP A 68 -3.44 -4.89 -0.67
N LEU A 69 -2.53 -4.08 -0.13
CA LEU A 69 -2.80 -2.70 0.24
C LEU A 69 -3.31 -1.89 -0.95
N TRP A 70 -2.66 -1.99 -2.12
CA TRP A 70 -3.11 -1.31 -3.32
C TRP A 70 -4.41 -1.86 -3.88
N ARG A 71 -4.62 -3.18 -3.85
CA ARG A 71 -5.89 -3.80 -4.29
C ARG A 71 -7.06 -3.31 -3.46
N VAL A 72 -6.95 -3.35 -2.14
CA VAL A 72 -8.00 -2.86 -1.24
C VAL A 72 -8.24 -1.36 -1.45
N LEU A 73 -7.17 -0.59 -1.71
CA LEU A 73 -7.30 0.83 -2.00
C LEU A 73 -8.04 1.08 -3.32
N HIS A 74 -7.68 0.38 -4.41
CA HIS A 74 -8.37 0.48 -5.71
C HIS A 74 -9.83 0.06 -5.62
N ALA A 75 -10.14 -0.99 -4.86
CA ALA A 75 -11.52 -1.44 -4.62
C ALA A 75 -12.35 -0.46 -3.76
N GLY A 76 -11.68 0.34 -2.93
CA GLY A 76 -12.31 1.28 -2.00
C GLY A 76 -12.52 2.69 -2.54
N VAL A 77 -11.96 3.04 -3.70
CA VAL A 77 -12.13 4.35 -4.35
C VAL A 77 -13.20 4.30 -5.44
N ASP A 78 -13.90 5.41 -5.64
CA ASP A 78 -14.88 5.52 -6.74
C ASP A 78 -14.21 5.28 -8.11
N PRO A 79 -14.92 4.75 -9.12
CA PRO A 79 -14.34 4.46 -10.43
C PRO A 79 -13.64 5.66 -11.10
N GLY A 80 -14.19 6.87 -10.92
CA GLY A 80 -13.56 8.11 -11.39
C GLY A 80 -12.26 8.46 -10.65
N ALA A 81 -12.18 8.16 -9.35
CA ALA A 81 -11.00 8.36 -8.54
C ALA A 81 -9.90 7.30 -8.82
N SER A 82 -10.27 6.10 -9.27
CA SER A 82 -9.31 5.06 -9.66
C SER A 82 -8.41 5.50 -10.84
N SER A 83 -8.98 6.17 -11.84
CA SER A 83 -8.19 6.72 -12.96
C SER A 83 -7.29 7.87 -12.52
N ASP A 84 -7.77 8.73 -11.61
CA ASP A 84 -6.93 9.80 -11.03
C ASP A 84 -5.77 9.22 -10.21
N LEU A 85 -6.05 8.21 -9.40
CA LEU A 85 -5.06 7.49 -8.61
C LEU A 85 -3.96 6.88 -9.50
N ALA A 86 -4.34 6.15 -10.55
CA ALA A 86 -3.38 5.58 -11.49
C ALA A 86 -2.50 6.67 -12.14
N ARG A 87 -3.10 7.81 -12.50
CA ARG A 87 -2.37 8.98 -13.03
C ARG A 87 -1.39 9.56 -12.00
N ARG A 88 -1.79 9.68 -10.73
CA ARG A 88 -0.92 10.17 -9.65
C ARG A 88 0.24 9.22 -9.39
N ILE A 89 -0.01 7.91 -9.38
CA ILE A 89 1.04 6.89 -9.27
C ILE A 89 2.04 7.03 -10.42
N GLY A 90 1.53 7.14 -11.67
CA GLY A 90 2.38 7.31 -12.86
C GLY A 90 3.24 8.57 -12.84
N ARG A 91 2.72 9.69 -12.31
CA ARG A 91 3.50 10.94 -12.12
C ARG A 91 4.61 10.83 -11.09
N GLY A 92 4.51 9.88 -10.15
CA GLY A 92 5.54 9.61 -9.16
C GLY A 92 6.70 8.76 -9.69
N LEU A 93 6.62 8.28 -10.94
CA LEU A 93 7.64 7.45 -11.57
C LEU A 93 8.49 8.26 -12.58
N PRO A 94 9.80 7.99 -12.69
CA PRO A 94 10.59 7.14 -11.79
C PRO A 94 10.73 7.78 -10.40
N ALA A 95 10.72 6.97 -9.35
CA ALA A 95 10.80 7.48 -7.99
C ALA A 95 12.25 7.75 -7.57
N ALA A 96 12.43 8.66 -6.60
CA ALA A 96 13.75 9.03 -6.07
C ALA A 96 14.47 7.90 -5.33
N THR A 97 13.76 6.83 -4.93
CA THR A 97 14.37 5.67 -4.25
C THR A 97 13.88 4.36 -4.84
N PRO A 98 14.69 3.28 -4.82
CA PRO A 98 14.28 1.98 -5.35
C PRO A 98 13.04 1.40 -4.65
N LEU A 99 12.90 1.62 -3.34
CA LEU A 99 11.72 1.16 -2.61
C LEU A 99 10.47 1.92 -3.07
N ALA A 100 10.55 3.24 -3.20
CA ALA A 100 9.43 4.03 -3.70
C ALA A 100 9.03 3.63 -5.12
N ASP A 101 10.01 3.35 -5.99
CA ASP A 101 9.75 2.94 -7.36
C ASP A 101 8.99 1.60 -7.40
N ARG A 102 9.42 0.61 -6.60
CA ARG A 102 8.73 -0.68 -6.48
C ARG A 102 7.32 -0.53 -5.91
N VAL A 103 7.12 0.30 -4.88
CA VAL A 103 5.80 0.54 -4.27
C VAL A 103 4.82 1.15 -5.28
N LEU A 104 5.26 2.15 -6.05
CA LEU A 104 4.42 2.78 -7.07
C LEU A 104 4.11 1.83 -8.23
N ARG A 105 5.10 1.05 -8.70
CA ARG A 105 4.85 0.04 -9.73
C ARG A 105 3.86 -1.02 -9.27
N ALA A 106 3.97 -1.51 -8.03
CA ALA A 106 2.99 -2.42 -7.45
C ALA A 106 1.58 -1.83 -7.48
N GLY A 107 1.44 -0.53 -7.25
CA GLY A 107 0.16 0.18 -7.33
C GLY A 107 -0.45 0.26 -8.73
N LEU A 108 0.38 0.29 -9.78
CA LEU A 108 -0.10 0.19 -11.16
C LEU A 108 -0.53 -1.25 -11.50
N SER A 109 0.26 -2.25 -11.10
CA SER A 109 -0.03 -3.66 -11.37
C SER A 109 -1.29 -4.14 -10.66
N ALA A 110 -1.53 -3.68 -9.42
CA ALA A 110 -2.69 -4.05 -8.62
C ALA A 110 -4.05 -3.58 -9.20
N ARG A 111 -4.05 -2.69 -10.20
CA ARG A 111 -5.27 -2.27 -10.92
C ARG A 111 -5.75 -3.30 -11.94
N ALA A 112 -4.86 -4.16 -12.45
CA ALA A 112 -5.16 -5.08 -13.55
C ALA A 112 -5.83 -6.39 -13.10
N HIS A 113 -6.06 -6.55 -11.80
CA HIS A 113 -6.70 -7.71 -11.16
C HIS A 113 -8.08 -7.33 -10.63
#